data_AF-A0A392SBY6-F1
#
_entry.id   AF-A0A392SBY6-F1
#
_cell.length_a   1.000
_cell.length_b   1.000
_cell.length_c   1.000
_cell.angle_alpha   90.00
_cell.angle_beta   90.00
_cell.angle_gamma   90.00
#
_symmetry.space_group_name_H-M   'P 1'
#
loop_
_entity.id
_entity.type
_entity.pdbx_description
1 polymer ?
#
loop_
_entity_poly.entity_id
_entity_poly.type
_entity_poly.pdbx_seq_one_letter_code
_entity_poly.pdbx_strand_id
1 'polypeptide(L)'
;PTLGYLTRKDTEVKLPRPTRVKNKTPAPIQITAEQILREARERQEAEIRPPKQKITDSTELGEYRLRKRKEFEDLIRRVRWNVSVWIKYAQWEESQKDFARARSVWE
;
A
#
# COMPACT_ATOMS: atom_id res chain seq x y z
N PRO A 1 -33.31 4.66 -38.23
CA PRO A 1 -31.99 4.33 -37.64
C PRO A 1 -31.12 3.58 -38.66
N THR A 2 -30.33 4.31 -39.44
CA THR A 2 -29.43 3.76 -40.46
C THR A 2 -28.09 3.42 -39.81
N LEU A 3 -27.79 2.13 -39.67
CA LEU A 3 -26.49 1.63 -39.24
C LEU A 3 -25.44 2.00 -40.30
N GLY A 4 -24.69 3.08 -40.05
CA GLY A 4 -23.53 3.45 -40.85
C GLY A 4 -22.41 2.44 -40.61
N TYR A 5 -22.07 1.67 -41.64
CA TYR A 5 -20.90 0.80 -41.62
C TYR A 5 -19.63 1.67 -41.66
N LEU A 6 -18.73 1.49 -40.69
CA LEU A 6 -17.40 2.12 -40.71
C LEU A 6 -16.70 1.77 -42.02
N THR A 7 -16.18 2.79 -42.71
CA THR A 7 -15.42 2.59 -43.94
C THR A 7 -14.02 2.08 -43.62
N ARG A 8 -13.34 1.40 -44.55
CA ARG A 8 -11.97 0.88 -44.35
C ARG A 8 -10.95 1.94 -43.94
N LYS A 9 -11.25 3.23 -44.16
CA LYS A 9 -10.42 4.36 -43.71
C LYS A 9 -10.58 4.63 -42.20
N ASP A 10 -11.71 4.26 -41.61
CA ASP A 10 -12.01 4.44 -40.19
C ASP A 10 -11.36 3.34 -39.32
N THR A 11 -10.96 2.22 -39.93
CA THR A 11 -10.24 1.12 -39.27
C THR A 11 -8.73 1.15 -39.49
N GLU A 12 -8.19 2.18 -40.17
CA GLU A 12 -6.75 2.37 -40.32
C GLU A 12 -6.11 2.81 -39.00
N VAL A 13 -5.51 1.86 -38.29
CA VAL A 13 -4.59 2.16 -37.19
C VAL A 13 -3.33 2.79 -37.79
N LYS A 14 -3.24 4.12 -37.77
CA LYS A 14 -2.00 4.85 -38.04
C LYS A 14 -0.97 4.53 -36.97
N LEU A 15 -0.24 3.44 -37.16
CA LEU A 15 0.94 3.15 -36.35
C LEU A 15 1.94 4.30 -36.53
N PRO A 16 2.51 4.84 -35.44
CA PRO A 16 3.54 5.86 -35.55
C PRO A 16 4.67 5.31 -36.42
N ARG A 17 5.08 6.07 -37.45
CA ARG A 17 6.20 5.70 -38.32
C ARG A 17 7.39 5.30 -37.45
N PRO A 18 8.12 4.21 -37.75
CA PRO A 18 9.24 3.77 -36.94
C PRO A 18 10.20 4.95 -36.75
N THR A 19 10.34 5.38 -35.51
CA THR A 19 11.14 6.55 -35.13
C THR A 19 12.56 6.37 -35.66
N ARG A 20 13.15 7.47 -36.16
CA ARG A 20 14.54 7.59 -36.62
C ARG A 20 15.47 6.61 -35.89
N VAL A 21 16.19 5.80 -36.67
CA VAL A 21 17.14 4.81 -36.13
C VAL A 21 18.03 5.48 -35.09
N LYS A 22 17.92 5.03 -33.84
CA LYS A 22 18.82 5.44 -32.77
C LYS A 22 20.18 4.80 -33.00
N ASN A 23 21.24 5.47 -32.55
CA ASN A 23 22.59 4.94 -32.65
C ASN A 23 22.66 3.55 -31.97
N LYS A 24 23.18 2.55 -32.69
CA LYS A 24 23.33 1.16 -32.23
C LYS A 24 24.78 0.82 -31.83
N THR A 25 25.67 1.81 -31.75
CA THR A 25 27.01 1.60 -31.20
C THR A 25 26.91 1.04 -29.78
N PRO A 26 27.79 0.12 -29.38
CA PRO A 26 27.80 -0.39 -28.01
C PRO A 26 27.94 0.75 -27.01
N ALA A 27 27.19 0.67 -25.91
CA ALA A 27 27.32 1.65 -24.84
C ALA A 27 28.71 1.52 -24.20
N PRO A 28 29.41 2.64 -23.91
CA PRO A 28 30.73 2.59 -23.27
C PRO A 28 30.64 2.06 -21.83
N ILE A 29 29.49 2.21 -21.18
CA ILE A 29 29.21 1.71 -19.82
C ILE A 29 27.95 0.85 -19.91
N GLN A 30 28.04 -0.38 -19.40
CA GLN A 30 26.88 -1.26 -19.27
C GLN A 30 26.19 -1.01 -17.93
N ILE A 31 24.86 -0.98 -17.95
CA ILE A 31 24.07 -0.85 -16.73
C ILE A 31 24.15 -2.17 -15.97
N THR A 32 24.67 -2.14 -14.75
CA THR A 32 24.81 -3.32 -13.89
C THR A 32 23.61 -3.47 -12.95
N ALA A 33 23.41 -4.69 -12.41
CA ALA A 33 22.40 -4.92 -11.39
C ALA A 33 22.62 -4.05 -10.14
N GLU A 34 23.87 -3.87 -9.72
CA GLU A 34 24.22 -3.01 -8.60
C GLU A 34 23.79 -1.55 -8.84
N GLN A 35 24.04 -1.02 -10.04
CA GLN A 35 23.66 0.34 -10.39
C GLN A 35 22.15 0.55 -10.28
N ILE A 36 21.35 -0.38 -10.81
CA ILE A 36 19.89 -0.32 -10.73
C ILE A 36 19.43 -0.38 -9.27
N LEU A 37 19.98 -1.30 -8.46
CA LEU A 37 19.58 -1.45 -7.06
C LEU A 37 19.97 -0.25 -6.20
N ARG A 38 21.13 0.36 -6.44
CA ARG A 38 21.56 1.59 -5.77
C ARG A 38 20.67 2.77 -6.16
N GLU A 39 20.44 2.98 -7.46
CA GLU A 39 19.62 4.07 -7.97
C GLU A 39 18.17 3.95 -7.48
N ALA A 40 17.62 2.73 -7.45
CA ALA A 40 16.28 2.47 -6.92
C ALA A 40 16.18 2.83 -5.42
N ARG A 41 17.21 2.51 -4.63
CA ARG A 41 17.24 2.85 -3.20
C ARG A 41 17.39 4.35 -2.97
N GLU A 42 18.26 5.02 -3.73
CA GLU A 42 18.51 6.47 -3.60
C GLU A 42 17.30 7.31 -4.05
N ARG A 43 16.58 6.84 -5.07
CA ARG A 43 15.35 7.48 -5.56
C ARG A 43 14.08 6.99 -4.88
N GLN A 44 14.19 6.13 -3.88
CA GLN A 44 13.03 5.68 -3.14
C GLN A 44 12.41 6.89 -2.42
N GLU A 45 11.24 7.31 -2.88
CA GLU A 45 10.48 8.38 -2.23
C GLU A 45 10.24 8.02 -0.77
N ALA A 46 10.28 9.04 0.09
CA ALA A 46 10.00 8.84 1.50
C ALA A 46 8.60 8.25 1.67
N GLU A 47 8.48 7.21 2.50
CA GLU A 47 7.18 6.63 2.85
C GLU A 47 6.27 7.75 3.37
N ILE A 48 5.11 7.92 2.73
CA ILE A 48 4.11 8.91 3.11
C ILE A 48 3.56 8.52 4.48
N ARG A 49 4.05 9.18 5.54
CA ARG A 49 3.59 8.94 6.91
C ARG A 49 2.29 9.73 7.13
N PRO A 50 1.25 9.10 7.70
CA PRO A 50 0.03 9.82 8.05
C PRO A 50 0.34 10.92 9.09
N PRO A 51 -0.39 12.04 9.08
CA PRO A 51 -0.18 13.12 10.03
C PRO A 51 -0.45 12.66 11.47
N LYS A 52 0.30 13.23 12.43
CA LYS A 52 0.09 12.97 13.86
C LYS A 52 -1.26 13.56 14.30
N GLN A 53 -2.29 12.73 14.43
CA GLN A 53 -3.58 13.12 14.98
C GLN A 53 -3.48 13.21 16.52
N LYS A 54 -3.89 14.34 17.10
CA LYS A 54 -4.05 14.50 18.55
C LYS A 54 -5.51 14.27 18.90
N ILE A 55 -5.76 13.42 19.89
CA ILE A 55 -7.11 13.15 20.39
C ILE A 55 -7.39 14.17 21.48
N THR A 56 -8.49 14.91 21.36
CA THR A 56 -8.84 16.00 22.29
C THR A 56 -10.07 15.70 23.11
N ASP A 57 -11.06 15.01 22.54
CA ASP A 57 -12.31 14.68 23.22
C ASP A 57 -12.43 13.19 23.60
N SER A 58 -13.25 12.92 24.61
CA SER A 58 -13.66 11.59 25.05
C SER A 58 -14.41 10.80 23.96
N THR A 59 -15.20 11.47 23.12
CA THR A 59 -15.89 10.86 21.97
C THR A 59 -14.88 10.39 20.92
N GLU A 60 -13.94 11.25 20.55
CA GLU A 60 -12.85 10.93 19.62
C GLU A 60 -11.99 9.76 20.12
N LEU A 61 -11.74 9.70 21.43
CA LEU A 61 -11.03 8.60 22.07
C LEU A 61 -11.82 7.28 21.96
N GLY A 62 -13.14 7.32 22.11
CA GLY A 62 -14.02 6.17 21.90
C GLY A 62 -13.98 5.66 20.45
N GLU A 63 -14.08 6.57 19.47
CA GLU A 63 -13.97 6.23 18.05
C GLU A 63 -12.60 5.66 17.69
N TYR A 64 -11.52 6.25 18.21
CA TYR A 64 -10.17 5.76 18.05
C TYR A 64 -10.04 4.32 18.56
N ARG A 65 -10.55 4.04 19.77
CA ARG A 65 -10.54 2.70 20.35
C ARG A 65 -11.33 1.71 19.51
N LEU A 66 -12.52 2.08 19.05
CA LEU A 66 -13.36 1.22 18.23
C LEU A 66 -12.67 0.87 16.90
N ARG A 67 -12.09 1.87 16.22
CA ARG A 67 -11.35 1.66 14.98
C ARG A 67 -10.15 0.76 15.19
N LYS A 68 -9.34 1.00 16.24
CA LYS A 68 -8.17 0.17 16.54
C LYS A 68 -8.52 -1.27 16.91
N ARG A 69 -9.57 -1.48 17.70
CA ARG A 69 -10.09 -2.82 18.02
C ARG A 69 -10.50 -3.57 16.76
N LYS A 70 -11.24 -2.91 15.87
CA LYS A 70 -11.64 -3.49 14.58
C LYS A 70 -10.43 -3.89 13.73
N GLU A 71 -9.40 -3.05 13.65
CA GLU A 71 -8.15 -3.38 12.94
C GLU A 71 -7.54 -4.68 13.49
N PHE A 72 -7.39 -4.81 14.81
CA PHE A 72 -6.85 -6.02 15.44
C PHE A 72 -7.73 -7.25 15.21
N GLU A 73 -9.04 -7.13 15.39
CA GLU A 73 -9.96 -8.24 15.19
C GLU A 73 -9.99 -8.69 13.72
N ASP A 74 -9.93 -7.78 12.75
CA ASP A 74 -9.88 -8.12 11.33
C ASP A 74 -8.55 -8.81 10.97
N LEU A 75 -7.44 -8.38 11.56
CA LEU A 75 -6.13 -9.05 11.46
C LEU A 75 -6.19 -10.47 12.02
N ILE A 76 -6.81 -10.65 13.20
CA ILE A 76 -7.01 -11.94 13.85
C ILE A 76 -7.92 -12.85 13.01
N ARG A 77 -9.01 -12.31 12.47
CA ARG A 77 -9.94 -13.06 11.58
C ARG A 77 -9.23 -13.58 10.34
N ARG A 78 -8.32 -12.79 9.76
CA ARG A 78 -7.53 -13.18 8.58
C ARG A 78 -6.40 -14.15 8.92
N VAL A 79 -5.76 -13.97 10.07
CA VAL A 79 -4.48 -14.62 10.42
C VAL A 79 -4.53 -15.18 11.85
N ARG A 80 -5.48 -16.09 12.11
CA ARG A 80 -5.80 -16.62 13.46
C ARG A 80 -4.61 -17.21 14.21
N TRP A 81 -3.73 -17.89 13.49
CA TRP A 81 -2.52 -18.56 14.01
C TRP A 81 -1.39 -17.62 14.45
N ASN A 82 -1.44 -16.34 14.10
CA ASN A 82 -0.34 -15.42 14.40
C ASN A 82 -0.47 -14.88 15.82
N VAL A 83 0.19 -15.57 16.76
CA VAL A 83 0.23 -15.22 18.19
C VAL A 83 0.75 -13.80 18.42
N SER A 84 1.64 -13.27 17.56
CA SER A 84 2.16 -11.91 17.74
C SER A 84 1.08 -10.83 17.63
N VAL A 85 0.01 -11.09 16.87
CA VAL A 85 -1.13 -10.17 16.77
C VAL A 85 -1.92 -10.15 18.07
N TRP A 86 -2.14 -11.32 18.68
CA TRP A 86 -2.81 -11.46 19.98
C TRP A 86 -2.05 -10.74 21.09
N ILE A 87 -0.72 -10.92 21.16
CA ILE A 87 0.14 -10.23 22.13
C ILE A 87 0.05 -8.71 21.96
N LYS A 88 0.18 -8.21 20.73
CA LYS A 88 0.08 -6.77 20.44
C LYS A 88 -1.29 -6.20 20.78
N TYR A 89 -2.36 -6.96 20.55
CA TYR A 89 -3.72 -6.54 20.90
C TYR A 89 -3.90 -6.45 22.42
N ALA A 90 -3.45 -7.46 23.16
CA ALA A 90 -3.53 -7.47 24.61
C ALA A 90 -2.70 -6.33 25.26
N GLN A 91 -1.46 -6.11 24.79
CA GLN A 91 -0.62 -4.99 25.23
C GLN A 91 -1.26 -3.62 24.91
N TRP A 92 -1.96 -3.51 23.77
CA TRP A 92 -2.66 -2.29 23.42
C TRP A 92 -3.86 -2.02 24.35
N GLU A 93 -4.68 -3.03 24.66
CA GLU A 93 -5.77 -2.90 25.64
C GLU A 93 -5.23 -2.56 27.05
N GLU A 94 -4.09 -3.13 27.45
CA GLU A 94 -3.39 -2.79 28.69
C GLU A 94 -2.96 -1.31 28.71
N SER A 95 -2.44 -0.78 27.60
CA SER A 95 -2.09 0.64 27.47
C SER A 95 -3.29 1.58 27.60
N GLN A 96 -4.51 1.09 27.28
CA GLN A 96 -5.76 1.82 27.45
C GLN A 96 -6.34 1.71 28.88
N LYS A 97 -5.66 0.98 29.78
CA LYS A 97 -6.09 0.63 31.14
C LYS A 97 -7.36 -0.22 31.19
N ASP A 98 -7.68 -0.94 30.10
CA ASP A 98 -8.82 -1.85 30.02
C ASP A 98 -8.36 -3.29 30.31
N PHE A 99 -8.03 -3.56 31.58
CA PHE A 99 -7.49 -4.85 32.00
C PHE A 99 -8.51 -6.00 31.91
N ALA A 100 -9.81 -5.70 31.96
CA ALA A 100 -10.85 -6.70 31.79
C ALA A 100 -10.81 -7.28 30.38
N ARG A 101 -10.73 -6.42 29.35
CA ARG A 101 -10.55 -6.87 27.98
C ARG A 101 -9.19 -7.48 27.73
N ALA A 102 -8.12 -6.89 28.23
CA ALA A 102 -6.78 -7.44 28.03
C ALA A 102 -6.71 -8.91 28.48
N ARG A 103 -7.32 -9.25 29.62
CA ARG A 103 -7.48 -10.64 30.08
C ARG A 103 -8.28 -11.49 29.10
N SER A 104 -9.43 -11.00 28.62
CA SER A 104 -10.23 -11.72 27.62
C SER A 104 -9.52 -11.97 26.28
N VAL A 105 -8.46 -11.21 25.96
CA VAL A 105 -7.65 -11.43 24.75
C VAL A 105 -6.54 -12.46 25.00
N TRP A 106 -6.12 -12.64 26.26
CA TRP A 106 -5.13 -13.64 26.66
C TRP A 106 -5.71 -15.04 26.77
N GLU A 107 -6.97 -15.16 27.21
CA GLU A 107 -7.72 -16.42 27.29
C GLU A 107 -8.28 -16.86 25.92
#